data_AF-S7NK42-F1
#
_entry.id   AF-S7NK42-F1
#
_cell.length_a   1.000
_cell.length_b   1.000
_cell.length_c   1.000
_cell.angle_alpha   90.00
_cell.angle_beta   90.00
_cell.angle_gamma   90.00
#
_symmetry.space_group_name_H-M   'P 1'
#
loop_
_entity.id
_entity.type
_entity.pdbx_description
1 polymer ?
#
loop_
_entity_poly.entity_id
_entity_poly.type
_entity_poly.pdbx_seq_one_letter_code
_entity_poly.pdbx_strand_id
1 'polypeptide(L)'
;MKKKKKEEEEEEEEGEEEEEEKGLCFPVFGIMLEYEKSGELKTKSIDLLDLSPSTDVSALVEEIQKAEPLITASRSHQVKLLIQRLQDKLREHSDHQFELFKVLRAHILPLTNVALNKSGSCFITGSYDRTCKVWDTASGGELFTLDGHRNVVYAIAFNNPYGDKIATGSFDKTCKLWSVETGKCYHTFRGHTAEIVCLSFNPQSTLVATGSMDTMAKLWDIQNGEEVFTLTISFNPQGNRLLTGSSDKTSRIWDAQTGQCLQVLRGHTDEIFSCTFNYKGNIIITGSKDNTCRIWH
;
A
#
# COMPACT_ATOMS: atom_id res chain seq x y z
N MET A 1 60.20 42.91 16.50
CA MET A 1 58.83 43.16 17.00
C MET A 1 57.92 42.04 16.54
N LYS A 2 57.30 41.36 17.52
CA LYS A 2 56.12 40.47 17.47
C LYS A 2 55.97 39.49 16.29
N LYS A 3 56.46 38.25 16.48
CA LYS A 3 55.90 37.03 15.85
C LYS A 3 54.59 36.69 16.58
N LYS A 4 53.46 36.67 15.87
CA LYS A 4 52.17 36.17 16.37
C LYS A 4 52.23 34.63 16.40
N LYS A 5 52.02 34.05 17.58
CA LYS A 5 51.55 32.67 17.76
C LYS A 5 50.16 32.58 17.14
N LYS A 6 49.91 31.57 16.32
CA LYS A 6 48.57 31.08 16.02
C LYS A 6 48.32 29.93 16.99
N GLU A 7 47.27 30.06 17.78
CA GLU A 7 46.70 29.01 18.61
C GLU A 7 46.00 28.00 17.68
N GLU A 8 46.27 26.72 17.92
CA GLU A 8 45.48 25.60 17.43
C GLU A 8 44.33 25.43 18.42
N GLU A 9 43.09 25.62 17.96
CA GLU A 9 41.89 25.12 18.64
C GLU A 9 41.51 23.82 17.93
N GLU A 10 41.58 22.72 18.67
CA GLU A 10 40.97 21.43 18.32
C GLU A 10 39.46 21.58 18.48
N GLU A 11 38.71 21.56 17.38
CA GLU A 11 37.27 21.29 17.42
C GLU A 11 37.07 19.79 17.19
N GLU A 12 36.49 19.14 18.19
CA GLU A 12 35.98 17.78 18.15
C GLU A 12 34.81 17.73 17.14
N GLU A 13 35.03 17.12 15.97
CA GLU A 13 33.93 16.71 15.10
C GLU A 13 33.27 15.46 15.71
N GLU A 14 32.20 15.68 16.48
CA GLU A 14 31.23 14.64 16.81
C GLU A 14 30.63 14.10 15.51
N GLY A 15 30.85 12.80 15.26
CA GLY A 15 30.27 12.10 14.14
C GLY A 15 28.75 12.06 14.27
N GLU A 16 28.07 12.81 13.41
CA GLU A 16 26.65 12.61 13.14
C GLU A 16 26.50 11.27 12.39
N GLU A 17 26.11 10.23 13.12
CA GLU A 17 25.55 9.02 12.52
C GLU A 17 24.24 9.42 11.82
N GLU A 18 24.30 9.62 10.51
CA GLU A 18 23.12 9.66 9.65
C GLU A 18 22.41 8.31 9.72
N GLU A 19 21.44 8.17 10.63
CA GLU A 19 20.39 7.15 10.52
C GLU A 19 19.57 7.46 9.26
N GLU A 20 20.03 6.96 8.11
CA GLU A 20 19.17 6.76 6.94
C GLU A 20 18.08 5.74 7.33
N GLU A 21 16.95 6.22 7.87
CA GLU A 21 15.68 5.47 7.87
C GLU A 21 15.22 5.29 6.42
N LYS A 22 15.86 4.34 5.73
CA LYS A 22 15.34 3.77 4.50
C LYS A 22 14.06 3.04 4.88
N GLY A 23 12.93 3.63 4.52
CA GLY A 23 11.63 2.96 4.38
C GLY A 23 11.72 1.85 3.32
N LEU A 24 12.50 0.82 3.61
CA LEU A 24 12.55 -0.41 2.88
C LEU A 24 11.36 -1.23 3.36
N CYS A 25 10.42 -1.47 2.45
CA CYS A 25 9.54 -2.61 2.57
C CYS A 25 10.44 -3.86 2.54
N PHE A 26 10.98 -4.23 3.70
CA PHE A 26 11.66 -5.50 3.86
C PHE A 26 10.67 -6.58 3.41
N PRO A 27 11.10 -7.60 2.65
CA PRO A 27 10.28 -8.79 2.52
C PRO A 27 10.02 -9.27 3.95
N VAL A 28 8.76 -9.19 4.40
CA VAL A 28 8.37 -9.78 5.68
C VAL A 28 8.57 -11.27 5.51
N PHE A 29 9.72 -11.78 5.93
CA PHE A 29 9.99 -13.19 5.93
C PHE A 29 9.06 -13.80 6.96
N GLY A 30 8.30 -14.80 6.55
CA GLY A 30 7.27 -15.35 7.41
C GLY A 30 6.77 -16.67 6.89
N ILE A 31 6.16 -17.44 7.79
CA ILE A 31 5.53 -18.71 7.48
C ILE A 31 4.03 -18.49 7.51
N MET A 32 3.35 -18.76 6.39
CA MET A 32 1.90 -18.76 6.33
C MET A 32 1.39 -20.15 6.70
N LEU A 33 0.55 -20.22 7.72
CA LEU A 33 -0.17 -21.41 8.14
C LEU A 33 -1.56 -21.42 7.53
N GLU A 34 -1.89 -22.47 6.81
CA GLU A 34 -3.27 -22.79 6.40
C GLU A 34 -3.81 -23.89 7.32
N TYR A 35 -4.97 -23.65 7.93
CA TYR A 35 -5.62 -24.59 8.84
C TYR A 35 -7.14 -24.54 8.71
N GLU A 36 -7.79 -25.65 9.00
CA GLU A 36 -9.24 -25.74 9.01
C GLU A 36 -9.76 -25.62 10.46
N LYS A 37 -10.74 -24.73 10.69
CA LYS A 37 -11.41 -24.60 11.97
C LYS A 37 -12.91 -24.51 11.73
N SER A 38 -13.65 -25.51 12.21
CA SER A 38 -15.11 -25.58 12.09
C SER A 38 -15.64 -25.59 10.65
N GLY A 39 -14.91 -26.22 9.72
CA GLY A 39 -15.29 -26.31 8.30
C GLY A 39 -14.87 -25.10 7.45
N GLU A 40 -14.23 -24.10 8.05
CA GLU A 40 -13.68 -22.93 7.35
C GLU A 40 -12.15 -23.04 7.25
N LEU A 41 -11.61 -22.86 6.04
CA LEU A 41 -10.18 -22.65 5.81
C LEU A 41 -9.78 -21.26 6.33
N LYS A 42 -8.78 -21.20 7.20
CA LYS A 42 -8.21 -19.98 7.76
C LYS A 42 -6.72 -19.94 7.54
N THR A 43 -6.20 -18.73 7.37
CA THR A 43 -4.77 -18.47 7.25
C THR A 43 -4.28 -17.67 8.45
N LYS A 44 -3.05 -17.94 8.88
CA LYS A 44 -2.34 -17.16 9.91
C LYS A 44 -0.89 -16.99 9.49
N SER A 45 -0.37 -15.76 9.47
CA SER A 45 1.05 -15.50 9.25
C SER A 45 1.81 -15.58 10.57
N ILE A 46 2.99 -16.18 10.51
CA ILE A 46 4.03 -16.10 11.54
C ILE A 46 5.13 -15.25 10.94
N ASP A 47 5.26 -14.02 11.42
CA ASP A 47 6.25 -13.08 10.91
C ASP A 47 7.59 -13.34 11.60
N LEU A 48 8.65 -13.48 10.81
CA LEU A 48 10.02 -13.75 11.23
C LEU A 48 10.88 -12.52 10.94
N LEU A 49 10.53 -11.40 11.58
CA LEU A 49 11.15 -10.09 11.34
C LEU A 49 12.66 -10.09 11.68
N ASP A 50 13.06 -10.84 12.70
CA ASP A 50 14.45 -10.90 13.19
C ASP A 50 15.26 -12.07 12.60
N LEU A 51 14.81 -12.64 11.48
CA LEU A 51 15.52 -13.77 10.86
C LEU A 51 16.82 -13.29 10.19
N SER A 52 17.95 -13.74 10.73
CA SER A 52 19.28 -13.51 10.16
C SER A 52 19.91 -14.81 9.62
N PRO A 53 20.91 -14.73 8.72
CA PRO A 53 21.70 -15.89 8.29
C PRO A 53 22.36 -16.67 9.44
N SER A 54 22.55 -16.03 10.59
CA SER A 54 23.19 -16.59 11.80
C SER A 54 22.20 -17.09 12.85
N THR A 55 20.89 -16.89 12.68
CA THR A 55 19.89 -17.27 13.69
C THR A 55 19.88 -18.80 13.88
N ASP A 56 19.85 -19.26 15.14
CA ASP A 56 19.70 -20.69 15.43
C ASP A 56 18.27 -21.15 15.10
N VAL A 57 18.15 -21.90 14.01
CA VAL A 57 16.88 -22.44 13.53
C VAL A 57 16.21 -23.33 14.58
N SER A 58 16.97 -24.11 15.35
CA SER A 58 16.38 -25.06 16.29
C SER A 58 15.72 -24.33 17.46
N ALA A 59 16.39 -23.32 18.01
CA ALA A 59 15.85 -22.46 19.06
C ALA A 59 14.61 -21.69 18.57
N LEU A 60 14.66 -21.14 17.36
CA LEU A 60 13.55 -20.41 16.77
C LEU A 60 12.31 -21.31 16.53
N VAL A 61 12.51 -22.56 16.10
CA VAL A 61 11.40 -23.52 15.94
C VAL A 61 10.75 -23.83 17.29
N GLU A 62 11.52 -23.97 18.36
CA GLU A 62 10.97 -24.21 19.70
C GLU A 62 10.17 -23.01 20.22
N GLU A 63 10.64 -21.79 19.96
CA GLU A 63 9.92 -20.57 20.29
C GLU A 63 8.59 -20.47 19.51
N ILE A 64 8.64 -20.72 18.21
CA ILE A 64 7.43 -20.75 17.35
C ILE A 64 6.44 -21.81 17.85
N GLN A 65 6.90 -22.99 18.26
CA GLN A 65 6.03 -24.03 18.82
C GLN A 65 5.39 -23.64 20.15
N LYS A 66 6.11 -22.91 21.01
CA LYS A 66 5.57 -22.38 22.26
C LYS A 66 4.54 -21.28 22.00
N ALA A 67 4.79 -20.43 21.02
CA ALA A 67 3.91 -19.34 20.66
C ALA A 67 2.66 -19.79 19.86
N GLU A 68 2.80 -20.84 19.04
CA GLU A 68 1.75 -21.29 18.12
C GLU A 68 1.33 -22.75 18.37
N PRO A 69 0.25 -22.99 19.14
CA PRO A 69 -0.21 -24.33 19.47
C PRO A 69 -0.74 -25.13 18.27
N LEU A 70 -1.00 -24.47 17.12
CA LEU A 70 -1.36 -25.14 15.87
C LEU A 70 -0.18 -25.91 15.24
N ILE A 71 1.07 -25.60 15.62
CA ILE A 71 2.26 -26.30 15.12
C ILE A 71 2.57 -27.48 16.03
N THR A 72 2.12 -28.67 15.63
CA THR A 72 2.41 -29.91 16.37
C THR A 72 3.86 -30.34 16.23
N ALA A 73 4.34 -31.18 17.16
CA ALA A 73 5.68 -31.76 17.11
C ALA A 73 5.97 -32.51 15.79
N SER A 74 4.94 -33.07 15.15
CA SER A 74 5.04 -33.74 13.84
C SER A 74 5.37 -32.79 12.68
N ARG A 75 5.07 -31.49 12.80
CA ARG A 75 5.38 -30.48 11.77
C ARG A 75 6.65 -29.67 12.07
N SER A 76 7.28 -29.89 13.22
CA SER A 76 8.54 -29.24 13.64
C SER A 76 9.63 -29.30 12.57
N HIS A 77 9.81 -30.48 11.97
CA HIS A 77 10.81 -30.71 10.94
C HIS A 77 10.53 -29.91 9.67
N GLN A 78 9.24 -29.78 9.29
CA GLN A 78 8.84 -28.98 8.12
C GLN A 78 9.09 -27.49 8.36
N VAL A 79 8.75 -26.98 9.55
CA VAL A 79 9.02 -25.59 9.94
C VAL A 79 10.52 -25.31 9.93
N LYS A 80 11.34 -26.24 10.46
CA LYS A 80 12.80 -26.16 10.43
C LYS A 80 13.34 -26.04 9.00
N LEU A 81 12.85 -26.88 8.08
CA LEU A 81 13.23 -26.83 6.66
C LEU A 81 12.83 -25.52 5.98
N LEU A 82 11.66 -24.98 6.31
CA LEU A 82 11.19 -23.69 5.76
C LEU A 82 12.10 -22.54 6.21
N ILE A 83 12.43 -22.48 7.51
CA ILE A 83 13.33 -21.44 8.05
C ILE A 83 14.74 -21.57 7.45
N GLN A 84 15.25 -22.81 7.29
CA GLN A 84 16.53 -23.03 6.61
C GLN A 84 16.52 -22.50 5.17
N ARG A 85 15.45 -22.77 4.40
CA ARG A 85 15.30 -22.22 3.04
C ARG A 85 15.26 -20.69 3.02
N LEU A 86 14.63 -20.06 4.03
CA LEU A 86 14.63 -18.61 4.17
C LEU A 86 16.03 -18.08 4.47
N GLN A 87 16.79 -18.74 5.34
CA GLN A 87 18.19 -18.39 5.61
C GLN A 87 19.08 -18.56 4.39
N ASP A 88 18.90 -19.64 3.61
CA ASP A 88 19.67 -19.86 2.39
C ASP A 88 19.39 -18.75 1.37
N LYS A 89 18.13 -18.33 1.22
CA LYS A 89 17.77 -17.16 0.39
C LYS A 89 18.34 -15.85 0.88
N LEU A 90 18.47 -15.67 2.20
CA LEU A 90 19.12 -14.49 2.79
C LEU A 90 20.64 -14.48 2.55
N ARG A 91 21.26 -15.66 2.44
CA ARG A 91 22.69 -15.83 2.12
C ARG A 91 22.99 -15.69 0.64
N GLU A 92 22.00 -15.94 -0.22
CA GLU A 92 22.06 -15.57 -1.63
C GLU A 92 22.08 -14.03 -1.75
N HIS A 93 23.25 -13.43 -1.54
CA HIS A 93 23.54 -12.11 -2.08
C HIS A 93 23.60 -12.25 -3.59
N SER A 94 22.44 -12.08 -4.21
CA SER A 94 22.37 -11.95 -5.64
C SER A 94 22.94 -10.58 -6.01
N ASP A 95 24.18 -10.58 -6.52
CA ASP A 95 24.65 -9.52 -7.41
C ASP A 95 23.78 -9.55 -8.66
N HIS A 96 22.56 -9.03 -8.56
CA HIS A 96 21.64 -8.87 -9.66
C HIS A 96 22.19 -7.80 -10.59
N GLN A 97 23.04 -8.21 -11.53
CA GLN A 97 23.43 -7.35 -12.65
C GLN A 97 22.24 -7.24 -13.60
N PHE A 98 21.73 -6.03 -13.77
CA PHE A 98 20.65 -5.75 -14.70
C PHE A 98 21.21 -5.45 -16.09
N GLU A 99 20.68 -6.13 -17.09
CA GLU A 99 20.90 -5.81 -18.49
C GLU A 99 19.63 -5.28 -19.15
N LEU A 100 19.80 -4.50 -20.22
CA LEU A 100 18.67 -4.02 -21.01
C LEU A 100 18.02 -5.20 -21.74
N PHE A 101 16.92 -5.70 -21.20
CA PHE A 101 16.20 -6.83 -21.78
C PHE A 101 15.40 -6.46 -23.03
N LYS A 102 14.62 -5.36 -22.98
CA LYS A 102 13.74 -4.95 -24.09
C LYS A 102 13.42 -3.46 -24.03
N VAL A 103 13.26 -2.83 -25.20
CA VAL A 103 12.77 -1.45 -25.34
C VAL A 103 11.40 -1.49 -26.00
N LEU A 104 10.38 -0.95 -25.32
CA LEU A 104 9.00 -0.99 -25.79
C LEU A 104 8.41 0.42 -25.81
N ARG A 105 7.91 0.85 -26.97
CA ARG A 105 7.18 2.10 -27.12
C ARG A 105 5.69 1.83 -26.89
N ALA A 106 5.25 1.99 -25.65
CA ALA A 106 3.89 1.60 -25.25
C ALA A 106 2.79 2.45 -25.89
N HIS A 107 2.98 3.78 -25.92
CA HIS A 107 1.99 4.74 -26.39
C HIS A 107 2.63 5.83 -27.27
N ILE A 108 1.80 6.47 -28.11
CA ILE A 108 2.20 7.64 -28.91
C ILE A 108 2.14 8.91 -28.05
N LEU A 109 1.11 9.01 -27.20
CA LEU A 109 0.94 10.09 -26.23
C LEU A 109 1.70 9.78 -24.92
N PRO A 110 1.92 10.79 -24.05
CA PRO A 110 2.66 10.61 -22.83
C PRO A 110 2.16 9.42 -22.00
N LEU A 111 3.11 8.61 -21.54
CA LEU A 111 2.89 7.52 -20.60
C LEU A 111 2.77 8.11 -19.20
N THR A 112 1.77 7.68 -18.43
CA THR A 112 1.52 8.19 -17.07
C THR A 112 2.11 7.28 -16.01
N ASN A 113 1.92 5.97 -16.14
CA ASN A 113 2.26 5.02 -15.10
C ASN A 113 2.53 3.63 -15.67
N VAL A 114 3.28 2.81 -14.92
CA VAL A 114 3.64 1.43 -15.24
C VAL A 114 3.52 0.57 -13.99
N ALA A 115 2.93 -0.61 -14.08
CA ALA A 115 2.89 -1.57 -12.97
C ALA A 115 3.09 -3.01 -13.45
N LEU A 116 3.85 -3.80 -12.70
CA LEU A 116 4.06 -5.23 -12.92
C LEU A 116 3.06 -6.06 -12.11
N ASN A 117 2.68 -7.22 -12.64
CA ASN A 117 2.05 -8.25 -11.83
C ASN A 117 3.09 -8.93 -10.92
N LYS A 118 2.64 -9.70 -9.93
CA LYS A 118 3.54 -10.29 -8.91
C LYS A 118 4.64 -11.18 -9.49
N SER A 119 4.36 -11.90 -10.58
CA SER A 119 5.33 -12.77 -11.27
C SER A 119 6.28 -12.03 -12.21
N GLY A 120 5.97 -10.78 -12.58
CA GLY A 120 6.65 -10.04 -13.62
C GLY A 120 6.36 -10.54 -15.05
N SER A 121 5.43 -11.50 -15.23
CA SER A 121 5.08 -12.03 -16.55
C SER A 121 4.29 -11.02 -17.38
N CYS A 122 3.54 -10.14 -16.74
CA CYS A 122 2.76 -9.10 -17.39
C CYS A 122 3.00 -7.74 -16.74
N PHE A 123 2.92 -6.69 -17.53
CA PHE A 123 2.89 -5.32 -17.04
C PHE A 123 1.78 -4.51 -17.70
N ILE A 124 1.36 -3.46 -17.03
CA ILE A 124 0.33 -2.53 -17.51
C ILE A 124 0.90 -1.13 -17.66
N THR A 125 0.39 -0.40 -18.63
CA THR A 125 0.78 1.00 -18.89
C THR A 125 -0.46 1.87 -19.06
N GLY A 126 -0.47 3.03 -18.41
CA GLY A 126 -1.49 4.07 -18.58
C GLY A 126 -0.97 5.20 -19.46
N SER A 127 -1.87 5.92 -20.14
CA SER A 127 -1.48 7.03 -21.00
C SER A 127 -2.53 8.13 -21.15
N TYR A 128 -2.05 9.27 -21.67
CA TYR A 128 -2.86 10.38 -22.16
C TYR A 128 -3.74 10.04 -23.36
N ASP A 129 -3.50 8.93 -24.05
CA ASP A 129 -4.43 8.39 -25.05
C ASP A 129 -5.71 7.79 -24.48
N ARG A 130 -5.88 7.87 -23.15
CA ARG A 130 -7.07 7.44 -22.39
C ARG A 130 -7.22 5.92 -22.31
N THR A 131 -6.19 5.18 -22.71
CA THR A 131 -6.17 3.73 -22.64
C THR A 131 -5.23 3.25 -21.54
N CYS A 132 -5.51 2.04 -21.06
CA CYS A 132 -4.54 1.23 -20.34
C CYS A 132 -4.19 0.02 -21.20
N LYS A 133 -2.92 -0.26 -21.40
CA LYS A 133 -2.47 -1.42 -22.18
C LYS A 133 -1.88 -2.48 -21.27
N VAL A 134 -2.18 -3.74 -21.57
CA VAL A 134 -1.65 -4.92 -20.89
C VAL A 134 -0.64 -5.57 -21.82
N TRP A 135 0.55 -5.83 -21.31
CA TRP A 135 1.69 -6.34 -22.06
C TRP A 135 2.20 -7.64 -21.47
N ASP A 136 2.64 -8.54 -22.34
CA ASP A 136 3.42 -9.70 -21.96
C ASP A 136 4.91 -9.32 -21.91
N THR A 137 5.57 -9.54 -20.78
CA THR A 137 6.96 -9.11 -20.55
C THR A 137 7.94 -9.88 -21.44
N ALA A 138 7.72 -11.18 -21.65
CA ALA A 138 8.66 -12.04 -22.39
C ALA A 138 8.67 -11.72 -23.90
N SER A 139 7.49 -11.68 -24.51
CA SER A 139 7.33 -11.38 -25.94
C SER A 139 7.46 -9.88 -26.22
N GLY A 140 6.99 -9.02 -25.30
CA GLY A 140 6.74 -7.60 -25.56
C GLY A 140 5.48 -7.35 -26.40
N GLY A 141 4.61 -8.36 -26.54
CA GLY A 141 3.34 -8.24 -27.24
C GLY A 141 2.29 -7.51 -26.41
N GLU A 142 1.48 -6.68 -27.08
CA GLU A 142 0.27 -6.11 -26.50
C GLU A 142 -0.80 -7.19 -26.41
N LEU A 143 -1.23 -7.54 -25.19
CA LEU A 143 -2.28 -8.52 -24.95
C LEU A 143 -3.67 -7.88 -25.08
N PHE A 144 -3.85 -6.73 -24.43
CA PHE A 144 -5.12 -6.02 -24.41
C PHE A 144 -4.92 -4.51 -24.41
N THR A 145 -5.80 -3.80 -25.11
CA THR A 145 -6.04 -2.36 -24.94
C THR A 145 -7.36 -2.18 -24.20
N LEU A 146 -7.29 -1.70 -22.97
CA LEU A 146 -8.43 -1.39 -22.10
C LEU A 146 -8.93 0.01 -22.44
N ASP A 147 -9.95 0.06 -23.30
CA ASP A 147 -10.58 1.30 -23.76
C ASP A 147 -11.95 1.52 -23.09
N GLY A 148 -12.24 2.78 -22.76
CA GLY A 148 -13.52 3.19 -22.18
C GLY A 148 -13.48 4.41 -21.27
N HIS A 149 -12.28 4.90 -20.90
CA HIS A 149 -12.14 6.17 -20.18
C HIS A 149 -12.31 7.36 -21.12
N ARG A 150 -12.84 8.46 -20.58
CA ARG A 150 -13.07 9.70 -21.35
C ARG A 150 -11.94 10.71 -21.23
N ASN A 151 -10.97 10.43 -20.37
CA ASN A 151 -9.81 11.29 -20.12
C ASN A 151 -8.58 10.42 -19.79
N VAL A 152 -7.46 11.08 -19.52
CA VAL A 152 -6.16 10.47 -19.19
C VAL A 152 -6.30 9.39 -18.13
N VAL A 153 -5.77 8.20 -18.41
CA VAL A 153 -5.61 7.14 -17.40
C VAL A 153 -4.32 7.39 -16.65
N TYR A 154 -4.41 7.63 -15.35
CA TYR A 154 -3.28 8.10 -14.54
C TYR A 154 -2.84 7.08 -13.50
N ALA A 155 -3.79 6.56 -12.71
CA ALA A 155 -3.50 5.56 -11.71
C ALA A 155 -3.88 4.17 -12.24
N ILE A 156 -2.99 3.19 -12.10
CA ILE A 156 -3.24 1.81 -12.54
C ILE A 156 -2.67 0.84 -11.50
N ALA A 157 -3.35 -0.28 -11.27
CA ALA A 157 -2.82 -1.33 -10.41
C ALA A 157 -3.36 -2.71 -10.81
N PHE A 158 -2.55 -3.74 -10.55
CA PHE A 158 -3.02 -5.13 -10.47
C PHE A 158 -3.54 -5.44 -9.07
N ASN A 159 -4.46 -6.40 -8.97
CA ASN A 159 -4.84 -7.00 -7.70
C ASN A 159 -3.81 -8.03 -7.22
N ASN A 160 -2.56 -7.58 -7.06
CA ASN A 160 -1.50 -8.43 -6.54
C ASN A 160 -1.87 -8.91 -5.11
N PRO A 161 -1.69 -10.20 -4.78
CA PRO A 161 -0.85 -11.19 -5.49
C PRO A 161 -1.55 -11.99 -6.60
N TYR A 162 -2.86 -11.86 -6.78
CA TYR A 162 -3.64 -12.70 -7.72
C TYR A 162 -3.36 -12.37 -9.19
N GLY A 163 -3.28 -11.07 -9.52
CA GLY A 163 -2.91 -10.60 -10.86
C GLY A 163 -3.94 -10.90 -11.96
N ASP A 164 -5.19 -11.21 -11.61
CA ASP A 164 -6.28 -11.52 -12.55
C ASP A 164 -7.21 -10.32 -12.82
N LYS A 165 -7.07 -9.22 -12.05
CA LYS A 165 -7.84 -7.99 -12.21
C LYS A 165 -6.95 -6.76 -12.28
N ILE A 166 -7.39 -5.77 -13.04
CA ILE A 166 -6.75 -4.45 -13.17
C ILE A 166 -7.75 -3.39 -12.74
N ALA A 167 -7.30 -2.42 -11.95
CA ALA A 167 -8.04 -1.18 -11.71
C ALA A 167 -7.34 -0.02 -12.42
N THR A 168 -8.12 0.85 -13.06
CA THR A 168 -7.64 2.06 -13.73
C THR A 168 -8.42 3.27 -13.24
N GLY A 169 -7.71 4.28 -12.74
CA GLY A 169 -8.22 5.56 -12.29
C GLY A 169 -7.85 6.65 -13.29
N SER A 170 -8.82 7.47 -13.65
CA SER A 170 -8.64 8.45 -14.71
C SER A 170 -9.14 9.84 -14.30
N PHE A 171 -8.70 10.84 -15.06
CA PHE A 171 -9.12 12.23 -14.92
C PHE A 171 -10.56 12.47 -15.39
N ASP A 172 -11.27 11.44 -15.83
CA ASP A 172 -12.72 11.46 -16.07
C ASP A 172 -13.55 11.22 -14.79
N LYS A 173 -12.88 11.21 -13.62
CA LYS A 173 -13.48 11.04 -12.29
C LYS A 173 -14.01 9.63 -12.03
N THR A 174 -13.66 8.68 -12.89
CA THR A 174 -14.08 7.28 -12.77
C THR A 174 -12.92 6.35 -12.55
N CYS A 175 -13.17 5.31 -11.76
CA CYS A 175 -12.31 4.15 -11.70
C CYS A 175 -12.99 2.99 -12.43
N LYS A 176 -12.25 2.24 -13.25
CA LYS A 176 -12.77 1.07 -13.95
C LYS A 176 -12.01 -0.17 -13.50
N LEU A 177 -12.77 -1.25 -13.32
CA LEU A 177 -12.23 -2.57 -13.00
C LEU A 177 -12.30 -3.45 -14.25
N TRP A 178 -11.22 -4.15 -14.54
CA TRP A 178 -11.05 -4.96 -15.74
C TRP A 178 -10.57 -6.37 -15.41
N SER A 179 -10.93 -7.30 -16.29
CA SER A 179 -10.41 -8.66 -16.33
C SER A 179 -9.08 -8.70 -17.07
N VAL A 180 -8.05 -9.31 -16.50
CA VAL A 180 -6.78 -9.57 -17.20
C VAL A 180 -6.93 -10.68 -18.24
N GLU A 181 -7.80 -11.66 -18.01
CA GLU A 181 -8.00 -12.79 -18.91
C GLU A 181 -8.80 -12.41 -20.16
N THR A 182 -9.82 -11.56 -20.01
CA THR A 182 -10.75 -11.24 -21.10
C THR A 182 -10.64 -9.82 -21.64
N GLY A 183 -9.93 -8.92 -20.96
CA GLY A 183 -9.87 -7.50 -21.28
C GLY A 183 -11.21 -6.75 -21.08
N LYS A 184 -12.24 -7.41 -20.53
CA LYS A 184 -13.56 -6.80 -20.34
C LYS A 184 -13.61 -5.93 -19.08
N CYS A 185 -14.35 -4.83 -19.16
CA CYS A 185 -14.69 -3.99 -18.01
C CYS A 185 -15.77 -4.68 -17.16
N TYR A 186 -15.47 -4.99 -15.90
CA TYR A 186 -16.44 -5.49 -14.92
C TYR A 186 -17.32 -4.36 -14.40
N HIS A 187 -16.68 -3.34 -13.81
CA HIS A 187 -17.38 -2.25 -13.14
C HIS A 187 -16.80 -0.89 -13.54
N THR A 188 -17.66 0.13 -13.52
CA THR A 188 -17.26 1.54 -13.60
C THR A 188 -17.72 2.24 -12.34
N PHE A 189 -16.78 2.49 -11.44
CA PHE A 189 -17.00 3.20 -10.19
C PHE A 189 -17.14 4.70 -10.46
N ARG A 190 -18.28 5.25 -10.05
CA ARG A 190 -18.63 6.67 -10.21
C ARG A 190 -19.00 7.23 -8.85
N GLY A 191 -18.44 8.39 -8.50
CA GLY A 191 -18.76 9.07 -7.24
C GLY A 191 -17.78 10.18 -6.89
N HIS A 192 -16.55 10.14 -7.40
CA HIS A 192 -15.61 11.25 -7.26
C HIS A 192 -16.06 12.48 -8.03
N THR A 193 -15.78 13.66 -7.47
CA THR A 193 -16.14 14.95 -8.07
C THR A 193 -14.97 15.60 -8.81
N ALA A 194 -13.76 15.07 -8.66
CA ALA A 194 -12.53 15.47 -9.34
C ALA A 194 -11.73 14.25 -9.84
N GLU A 195 -10.54 14.51 -10.37
CA GLU A 195 -9.65 13.54 -10.99
C GLU A 195 -9.13 12.51 -9.98
N ILE A 196 -9.13 11.23 -10.37
CA ILE A 196 -8.52 10.16 -9.56
C ILE A 196 -7.02 10.13 -9.85
N VAL A 197 -6.22 10.22 -8.79
CA VAL A 197 -4.76 10.35 -8.87
C VAL A 197 -4.03 9.14 -8.31
N CYS A 198 -4.66 8.38 -7.42
CA CYS A 198 -4.10 7.14 -6.89
C CYS A 198 -5.20 6.10 -6.68
N LEU A 199 -4.81 4.82 -6.70
CA LEU A 199 -5.69 3.71 -6.38
C LEU A 199 -4.88 2.53 -5.85
N SER A 200 -5.52 1.63 -5.13
CA SER A 200 -4.92 0.38 -4.67
C SER A 200 -5.97 -0.69 -4.42
N PHE A 201 -5.61 -1.96 -4.59
CA PHE A 201 -6.40 -3.08 -4.12
C PHE A 201 -6.08 -3.37 -2.65
N ASN A 202 -7.05 -3.90 -1.91
CA ASN A 202 -6.72 -4.55 -0.65
C ASN A 202 -6.02 -5.91 -0.89
N PRO A 203 -5.26 -6.44 0.09
CA PRO A 203 -4.50 -7.67 -0.10
C PRO A 203 -5.35 -8.90 -0.47
N GLN A 204 -6.61 -8.94 -0.05
CA GLN A 204 -7.56 -10.03 -0.35
C GLN A 204 -8.31 -9.84 -1.68
N SER A 205 -8.06 -8.74 -2.41
CA SER A 205 -8.75 -8.40 -3.66
C SER A 205 -10.29 -8.37 -3.54
N THR A 206 -10.81 -7.92 -2.40
CA THR A 206 -12.26 -7.69 -2.18
C THR A 206 -12.66 -6.23 -2.35
N LEU A 207 -11.73 -5.30 -2.13
CA LEU A 207 -11.98 -3.85 -2.20
C LEU A 207 -10.95 -3.14 -3.09
N VAL A 208 -11.38 -2.03 -3.71
CA VAL A 208 -10.51 -1.04 -4.34
C VAL A 208 -10.60 0.27 -3.56
N ALA A 209 -9.45 0.84 -3.20
CA ALA A 209 -9.35 2.20 -2.70
C ALA A 209 -9.00 3.15 -3.86
N THR A 210 -9.68 4.30 -3.95
CA THR A 210 -9.36 5.36 -4.89
C THR A 210 -9.17 6.67 -4.14
N GLY A 211 -8.10 7.40 -4.44
CA GLY A 211 -7.85 8.75 -3.94
C GLY A 211 -7.92 9.76 -5.08
N SER A 212 -8.60 10.87 -4.83
CA SER A 212 -8.91 11.87 -5.85
C SER A 212 -8.60 13.28 -5.37
N MET A 213 -8.47 14.19 -6.34
CA MET A 213 -8.24 15.62 -6.10
C MET A 213 -9.44 16.32 -5.42
N ASP A 214 -10.55 15.61 -5.22
CA ASP A 214 -11.70 16.08 -4.44
C ASP A 214 -11.49 15.97 -2.92
N THR A 215 -10.25 15.73 -2.48
CA THR A 215 -9.85 15.55 -1.07
C THR A 215 -10.46 14.31 -0.39
N MET A 216 -11.12 13.46 -1.18
CA MET A 216 -11.77 12.24 -0.70
C MET A 216 -11.03 11.00 -1.19
N ALA A 217 -10.99 10.00 -0.33
CA ALA A 217 -10.72 8.62 -0.68
C ALA A 217 -12.02 7.81 -0.63
N LYS A 218 -12.25 6.93 -1.60
CA LYS A 218 -13.42 6.04 -1.63
C LYS A 218 -12.98 4.59 -1.64
N LEU A 219 -13.73 3.73 -0.95
CA LEU A 219 -13.59 2.29 -0.97
C LEU A 219 -14.75 1.68 -1.75
N TRP A 220 -14.44 0.83 -2.71
CA TRP A 220 -15.39 0.19 -3.62
C TRP A 220 -15.36 -1.32 -3.43
N ASP A 221 -16.53 -1.93 -3.39
CA ASP A 221 -16.68 -3.37 -3.40
C ASP A 221 -16.48 -3.93 -4.82
N ILE A 222 -15.58 -4.90 -4.95
CA ILE A 222 -15.22 -5.50 -6.24
C ILE A 222 -16.32 -6.44 -6.77
N GLN A 223 -17.08 -7.10 -5.89
CA GLN A 223 -18.10 -8.07 -6.27
C GLN A 223 -19.40 -7.39 -6.71
N ASN A 224 -19.83 -6.40 -5.93
CA ASN A 224 -21.09 -5.70 -6.15
C ASN A 224 -20.92 -4.45 -7.04
N GLY A 225 -19.71 -3.88 -7.10
CA GLY A 225 -19.47 -2.65 -7.84
C GLY A 225 -19.91 -1.38 -7.09
N GLU A 226 -20.27 -1.49 -5.81
CA GLU A 226 -20.85 -0.42 -5.01
C GLU A 226 -19.81 0.32 -4.16
N GLU A 227 -20.11 1.58 -3.83
CA GLU A 227 -19.32 2.36 -2.88
C GLU A 227 -19.61 1.88 -1.45
N VAL A 228 -18.57 1.52 -0.70
CA VAL A 228 -18.69 1.05 0.69
C VAL A 228 -18.40 2.17 1.68
N PHE A 229 -17.31 2.92 1.46
CA PHE A 229 -16.90 4.01 2.34
C PHE A 229 -16.39 5.23 1.59
N THR A 230 -16.65 6.41 2.15
CA THR A 230 -15.98 7.66 1.79
C THR A 230 -15.19 8.16 2.99
N LEU A 231 -13.93 8.51 2.75
CA LEU A 231 -12.97 8.99 3.73
C LEU A 231 -12.44 10.36 3.31
N THR A 232 -12.24 11.26 4.25
CA THR A 232 -11.55 12.55 4.07
C THR A 232 -10.34 12.56 4.99
N ILE A 233 -9.23 13.17 4.58
CA ILE A 233 -7.96 13.11 5.30
C ILE A 233 -7.42 14.52 5.53
N SER A 234 -6.93 14.81 6.73
CA SER A 234 -6.29 16.10 7.10
C SER A 234 -5.14 15.86 8.07
N PHE A 235 -3.94 16.38 7.77
CA PHE A 235 -2.83 16.40 8.73
C PHE A 235 -2.95 17.61 9.66
N ASN A 236 -2.48 17.46 10.88
CA ASN A 236 -2.24 18.63 11.71
C ASN A 236 -1.01 19.42 11.21
N PRO A 237 -0.86 20.70 11.60
CA PRO A 237 0.22 21.54 11.11
C PRO A 237 1.63 21.05 11.49
N GLN A 238 1.77 20.27 12.57
CA GLN A 238 3.04 19.66 12.95
C GLN A 238 3.35 18.35 12.21
N GLY A 239 2.40 17.80 11.44
CA GLY A 239 2.58 16.56 10.66
C GLY A 239 2.58 15.27 11.50
N ASN A 240 2.51 15.33 12.83
CA ASN A 240 2.56 14.16 13.70
C ASN A 240 1.18 13.51 13.96
N ARG A 241 0.09 14.12 13.48
CA ARG A 241 -1.28 13.60 13.62
C ARG A 241 -2.02 13.64 12.29
N LEU A 242 -2.74 12.56 12.01
CA LEU A 242 -3.65 12.44 10.88
C LEU A 242 -5.09 12.40 11.39
N LEU A 243 -5.98 13.16 10.76
CA LEU A 243 -7.41 13.13 11.00
C LEU A 243 -8.09 12.52 9.79
N THR A 244 -8.95 11.53 10.03
CA THR A 244 -9.78 10.95 8.99
C THR A 244 -11.26 11.10 9.34
N GLY A 245 -12.04 11.72 8.47
CA GLY A 245 -13.51 11.73 8.55
C GLY A 245 -14.10 10.64 7.67
N SER A 246 -15.11 9.91 8.14
CA SER A 246 -15.64 8.73 7.44
C SER A 246 -17.16 8.77 7.26
N SER A 247 -17.65 8.07 6.24
CA SER A 247 -19.08 7.74 6.08
C SER A 247 -19.61 6.80 7.17
N ASP A 248 -18.73 6.18 7.98
CA ASP A 248 -19.11 5.41 9.18
C ASP A 248 -19.59 6.28 10.37
N LYS A 249 -19.74 7.60 10.13
CA LYS A 249 -20.19 8.62 11.08
C LYS A 249 -19.18 8.92 12.20
N THR A 250 -17.96 8.41 12.08
CA THR A 250 -16.87 8.68 13.02
C THR A 250 -15.74 9.45 12.34
N SER A 251 -15.08 10.30 13.12
CA SER A 251 -13.75 10.79 12.76
C SER A 251 -12.72 10.08 13.62
N ARG A 252 -11.51 9.87 13.10
CA ARG A 252 -10.44 9.19 13.84
C ARG A 252 -9.16 10.00 13.75
N ILE A 253 -8.46 10.07 14.87
CA ILE A 253 -7.14 10.70 14.97
C ILE A 253 -6.13 9.56 15.02
N TRP A 254 -5.12 9.65 14.16
CA TRP A 254 -4.04 8.69 14.05
C TRP A 254 -2.73 9.37 14.35
N ASP A 255 -1.82 8.61 14.95
CA ASP A 255 -0.42 8.99 15.01
C ASP A 255 0.20 8.75 13.63
N ALA A 256 0.82 9.79 13.06
CA ALA A 256 1.33 9.72 11.69
C ALA A 256 2.57 8.82 11.54
N GLN A 257 3.34 8.65 12.62
CA GLN A 257 4.59 7.88 12.59
C GLN A 257 4.32 6.38 12.81
N THR A 258 3.47 6.06 13.78
CA THR A 258 3.16 4.66 14.15
C THR A 258 1.96 4.09 13.43
N GLY A 259 1.12 4.92 12.82
CA GLY A 259 -0.15 4.52 12.21
C GLY A 259 -1.22 4.09 13.22
N GLN A 260 -0.98 4.26 14.52
CA GLN A 260 -1.94 3.85 15.55
C GLN A 260 -3.11 4.82 15.64
N CYS A 261 -4.32 4.27 15.80
CA CYS A 261 -5.52 5.08 16.07
C CYS A 261 -5.47 5.58 17.52
N LEU A 262 -5.18 6.86 17.69
CA LEU A 262 -5.11 7.51 18.99
C LEU A 262 -6.50 7.75 19.60
N GLN A 263 -7.47 8.14 18.76
CA GLN A 263 -8.80 8.48 19.24
C GLN A 263 -9.87 8.31 18.17
N VAL A 264 -11.06 7.88 18.59
CA VAL A 264 -12.28 7.84 17.76
C VAL A 264 -13.26 8.90 18.26
N LEU A 265 -13.50 9.91 17.43
CA LEU A 265 -14.46 10.98 17.65
C LEU A 265 -15.86 10.50 17.23
N ARG A 266 -16.69 10.16 18.22
CA ARG A 266 -18.06 9.69 18.02
C ARG A 266 -19.05 10.80 18.34
N GLY A 267 -20.07 10.94 17.51
CA GLY A 267 -21.20 11.81 17.83
C GLY A 267 -22.10 12.15 16.65
N HIS A 268 -21.55 12.25 15.44
CA HIS A 268 -22.35 12.51 14.25
C HIS A 268 -23.37 11.39 13.99
N THR A 269 -24.54 11.76 13.48
CA THR A 269 -25.60 10.81 13.14
C THR A 269 -25.64 10.45 11.65
N ASP A 270 -24.81 11.10 10.85
CA ASP A 270 -24.66 10.87 9.41
C ASP A 270 -23.19 11.05 8.96
N GLU A 271 -22.92 10.80 7.69
CA GLU A 271 -21.58 10.79 7.07
C GLU A 271 -20.82 12.09 7.31
N ILE A 272 -19.52 11.97 7.62
CA ILE A 272 -18.62 13.11 7.76
C ILE A 272 -18.00 13.41 6.40
N PHE A 273 -18.31 14.59 5.86
CA PHE A 273 -17.83 15.00 4.53
C PHE A 273 -16.65 15.98 4.60
N SER A 274 -16.32 16.51 5.78
CA SER A 274 -15.21 17.43 5.97
C SER A 274 -14.68 17.34 7.39
N CYS A 275 -13.36 17.37 7.54
CA CYS A 275 -12.69 17.44 8.84
C CYS A 275 -11.36 18.20 8.72
N THR A 276 -11.03 19.03 9.71
CA THR A 276 -9.76 19.77 9.71
C THR A 276 -9.27 20.05 11.12
N PHE A 277 -7.94 20.15 11.26
CA PHE A 277 -7.32 20.78 12.43
C PHE A 277 -7.34 22.31 12.31
N ASN A 278 -7.26 22.99 13.46
CA ASN A 278 -6.86 24.38 13.54
C ASN A 278 -5.33 24.52 13.39
N TYR A 279 -4.85 25.76 13.25
CA TYR A 279 -3.42 26.05 13.06
C TYR A 279 -2.51 25.57 14.21
N LYS A 280 -3.05 25.46 15.43
CA LYS A 280 -2.27 24.95 16.58
C LYS A 280 -2.26 23.42 16.67
N GLY A 281 -3.13 22.73 15.93
CA GLY A 281 -3.31 21.28 16.00
C GLY A 281 -4.08 20.78 17.23
N ASN A 282 -4.68 21.66 18.02
CA ASN A 282 -5.35 21.32 19.28
C ASN A 282 -6.88 21.41 19.23
N ILE A 283 -7.45 21.89 18.13
CA ILE A 283 -8.90 21.92 17.90
C ILE A 283 -9.18 21.28 16.56
N ILE A 284 -10.22 20.45 16.51
CA ILE A 284 -10.72 19.81 15.30
C ILE A 284 -12.13 20.30 15.03
N ILE A 285 -12.46 20.53 13.76
CA ILE A 285 -13.83 20.78 13.30
C ILE A 285 -14.22 19.66 12.33
N THR A 286 -15.38 19.05 12.54
CA THR A 286 -15.96 18.05 11.63
C THR A 286 -17.32 18.53 11.13
N GLY A 287 -17.58 18.38 9.83
CA GLY A 287 -18.86 18.66 9.19
C GLY A 287 -19.50 17.37 8.69
N SER A 288 -20.80 17.20 8.95
CA SER A 288 -21.54 15.99 8.61
C SER A 288 -22.86 16.28 7.89
N LYS A 289 -23.32 15.30 7.11
CA LYS A 289 -24.65 15.31 6.46
C LYS A 289 -25.81 15.37 7.45
N ASP A 290 -25.57 15.20 8.75
CA ASP A 290 -26.56 15.40 9.81
C ASP A 290 -26.93 16.88 10.06
N ASN A 291 -26.47 17.78 9.17
CA ASN A 291 -26.62 19.23 9.25
C ASN A 291 -25.95 19.84 10.49
N THR A 292 -24.97 19.16 11.09
CA THR A 292 -24.20 19.69 12.22
C THR A 292 -22.72 19.81 11.89
N CYS A 293 -22.09 20.80 12.52
CA CYS A 293 -20.65 20.88 12.67
C CYS A 293 -20.30 20.62 14.14
N ARG A 294 -19.30 19.81 14.40
CA ARG A 294 -18.82 19.53 15.76
C ARG A 294 -17.40 20.04 15.93
N ILE A 295 -17.15 20.62 17.09
CA ILE A 295 -15.83 21.13 17.49
C ILE A 295 -15.32 20.22 18.60
N TRP A 296 -14.10 19.73 18.44
CA TRP A 296 -13.43 18.80 19.35
C TRP A 296 -12.13 19.43 19.84
N HIS A 297 -11.78 19.22 21.10
CA HIS A 297 -10.56 19.70 21.76
C HIS A 297 -9.97 18.54 22.57
#